data_AF-U9VND8-F1
#
_entry.id   AF-U9VND8-F1
#
_cell.length_a   1.000
_cell.length_b   1.000
_cell.length_c   1.000
_cell.angle_alpha   90.00
_cell.angle_beta   90.00
_cell.angle_gamma   90.00
#
_symmetry.space_group_name_H-M   'P 1'
#
loop_
_entity.id
_entity.type
_entity.pdbx_description
1 polymer ?
#
loop_
_entity_poly.entity_id
_entity_poly.type
_entity_poly.pdbx_seq_one_letter_code
_entity_poly.pdbx_strand_id
1 'polypeptide(L)'
;MTATIQASDQFLSQSLGDKLPLDTVAALLEYPQIAAELVPVLNQEPFSSEYVPREIEILFDDVTVLLWKDGQIQQQLPAIATDYQPDLLEWAVDGETAFFSIRGMTVINRIKAMPLLDIDVLESLKEDLCKQP
;
A
#
# COMPACT_ATOMS: atom_id res chain seq x y z
N MET A 1 18.44 -21.63 18.64
CA MET A 1 17.78 -20.30 18.66
C MET A 1 16.59 -20.29 17.69
N THR A 2 15.75 -21.33 17.71
CA THR A 2 14.75 -21.62 16.67
C THR A 2 13.30 -21.47 17.15
N ALA A 3 13.09 -21.38 18.47
CA ALA A 3 11.75 -21.33 19.06
C ALA A 3 11.06 -19.95 18.91
N THR A 4 11.84 -18.86 18.85
CA THR A 4 11.29 -17.48 18.81
C THR A 4 10.70 -17.13 17.44
N ILE A 5 11.23 -17.72 16.36
CA ILE A 5 10.75 -17.49 14.99
C ILE A 5 9.43 -18.25 14.76
N GLN A 6 9.36 -19.52 15.18
CA GLN A 6 8.12 -20.32 15.04
C GLN A 6 6.92 -19.74 15.77
N ALA A 7 7.11 -19.14 16.96
CA ALA A 7 6.02 -18.53 17.72
C ALA A 7 5.47 -17.27 17.05
N SER A 8 6.33 -16.50 16.37
CA SER A 8 5.96 -15.27 15.68
C SER A 8 5.16 -15.59 14.40
N ASP A 9 5.62 -16.56 13.62
CA ASP A 9 4.94 -16.98 12.38
C ASP A 9 3.58 -17.64 12.68
N GLN A 10 3.47 -18.40 13.77
CA GLN A 10 2.19 -18.99 14.21
C GLN A 10 1.18 -17.91 14.63
N PHE A 11 1.63 -16.87 15.33
CA PHE A 11 0.77 -15.75 15.72
C PHE A 11 0.30 -14.95 14.50
N LEU A 12 1.21 -14.68 13.55
CA LEU A 12 0.87 -13.99 12.30
C LEU A 12 -0.09 -14.83 11.45
N SER A 13 0.17 -16.12 11.29
CA SER A 13 -0.71 -17.02 10.53
C SER A 13 -2.12 -17.07 11.10
N GLN A 14 -2.28 -17.11 12.43
CA GLN A 14 -3.60 -17.06 13.07
C GLN A 14 -4.27 -15.69 12.87
N SER A 15 -3.55 -14.61 13.15
CA SER A 15 -4.09 -13.24 13.08
C SER A 15 -4.52 -12.83 11.66
N LEU A 16 -3.80 -13.31 10.65
CA LEU A 16 -4.08 -13.06 9.23
C LEU A 16 -5.10 -14.05 8.65
N GLY A 17 -5.04 -15.33 9.08
CA GLY A 17 -5.88 -16.42 8.59
C GLY A 17 -7.38 -16.21 8.79
N ASP A 18 -7.76 -15.48 9.84
CA ASP A 18 -9.16 -15.15 10.11
C ASP A 18 -9.71 -14.03 9.20
N LYS A 19 -8.83 -13.32 8.47
CA LYS A 19 -9.17 -12.07 7.77
C LYS A 19 -8.91 -12.12 6.27
N LEU A 20 -7.95 -12.93 5.85
CA LEU A 20 -7.44 -12.95 4.49
C LEU A 20 -7.54 -14.35 3.88
N PRO A 21 -7.66 -14.45 2.54
CA PRO A 21 -7.57 -15.73 1.85
C PRO A 21 -6.25 -16.45 2.16
N LEU A 22 -6.28 -17.78 2.18
CA LEU A 22 -5.11 -18.61 2.49
C LEU A 22 -3.89 -18.27 1.64
N ASP A 23 -4.09 -18.06 0.34
CA ASP A 23 -3.01 -17.73 -0.61
C ASP A 23 -2.38 -16.37 -0.31
N THR A 24 -3.18 -15.40 0.14
CA THR A 24 -2.72 -14.08 0.57
C THR A 24 -1.92 -14.16 1.87
N VAL A 25 -2.38 -14.98 2.83
CA VAL A 25 -1.63 -15.24 4.07
C VAL A 25 -0.30 -15.91 3.78
N ALA A 26 -0.29 -16.94 2.91
CA ALA A 26 0.92 -17.63 2.51
C ALA A 26 1.94 -16.67 1.89
N ALA A 27 1.48 -15.78 0.99
CA ALA A 27 2.34 -14.75 0.41
C ALA A 27 2.88 -13.78 1.47
N LEU A 28 2.05 -13.30 2.40
CA LEU A 28 2.49 -12.38 3.46
C LEU A 28 3.50 -13.02 4.42
N LEU A 29 3.40 -14.32 4.68
CA LEU A 29 4.35 -15.04 5.55
C LEU A 29 5.76 -15.14 4.93
N GLU A 30 5.92 -14.91 3.64
CA GLU A 30 7.25 -14.73 3.02
C GLU A 30 7.89 -13.38 3.44
N TYR A 31 7.08 -12.43 3.93
CA TYR A 31 7.48 -11.09 4.40
C TYR A 31 7.03 -10.85 5.85
N PRO A 32 7.58 -11.56 6.85
CA PRO A 32 7.05 -11.57 8.21
C PRO A 32 7.10 -10.21 8.93
N GLN A 33 8.02 -9.32 8.53
CA GLN A 33 8.10 -7.95 9.07
C GLN A 33 6.90 -7.11 8.61
N ILE A 34 6.63 -7.10 7.31
CA ILE A 34 5.48 -6.44 6.71
C ILE A 34 4.18 -7.04 7.25
N ALA A 35 4.08 -8.36 7.33
CA ALA A 35 2.92 -9.04 7.92
C ALA A 35 2.61 -8.54 9.34
N ALA A 36 3.64 -8.35 10.18
CA ALA A 36 3.48 -7.82 11.53
C ALA A 36 2.99 -6.36 11.56
N GLU A 37 3.44 -5.53 10.61
CA GLU A 37 3.03 -4.13 10.48
C GLU A 37 1.58 -3.98 10.00
N LEU A 38 1.10 -4.91 9.15
CA LEU A 38 -0.27 -4.88 8.63
C LEU A 38 -1.34 -5.35 9.63
N VAL A 39 -1.00 -6.23 10.58
CA VAL A 39 -1.93 -6.75 11.60
C VAL A 39 -2.75 -5.66 12.31
N PRO A 40 -2.14 -4.58 12.86
CA PRO A 40 -2.90 -3.51 13.50
C PRO A 40 -3.78 -2.72 12.52
N VAL A 41 -3.40 -2.63 11.24
CA VAL A 41 -4.11 -1.85 10.22
C VAL A 41 -5.31 -2.60 9.65
N LEU A 42 -5.28 -3.94 9.61
CA LEU A 42 -6.36 -4.79 9.05
C LEU A 42 -7.75 -4.56 9.66
N ASN A 43 -7.84 -4.01 10.86
CA ASN A 43 -9.10 -3.72 11.55
C ASN A 43 -9.54 -2.26 11.45
N GLN A 44 -8.73 -1.40 10.83
CA GLN A 44 -9.05 0.01 10.74
C GLN A 44 -10.17 0.23 9.72
N GLU A 45 -11.03 1.18 10.03
CA GLU A 45 -12.08 1.57 9.11
C GLU A 45 -11.49 2.25 7.86
N PRO A 46 -12.20 2.15 6.72
CA PRO A 46 -11.89 2.96 5.56
C PRO A 46 -11.90 4.46 5.89
N PHE A 47 -11.11 5.23 5.16
CA PHE A 47 -11.17 6.68 5.23
C PHE A 47 -12.56 7.18 4.82
N SER A 48 -13.01 8.27 5.44
CA SER A 48 -14.25 8.96 5.06
C SER A 48 -14.17 9.43 3.62
N SER A 49 -15.31 9.49 2.93
CA SER A 49 -15.41 10.12 1.60
C SER A 49 -15.10 11.62 1.63
N GLU A 50 -15.18 12.25 2.80
CA GLU A 50 -14.82 13.65 3.02
C GLU A 50 -13.36 13.83 3.44
N TYR A 51 -12.60 12.74 3.56
CA TYR A 51 -11.20 12.79 3.95
C TYR A 51 -10.37 13.43 2.85
N VAL A 52 -9.61 14.47 3.22
CA VAL A 52 -8.69 15.16 2.32
C VAL A 52 -7.26 14.86 2.76
N PRO A 53 -6.51 14.06 2.00
CA PRO A 53 -5.14 13.72 2.36
C PRO A 53 -4.22 14.93 2.22
N ARG A 54 -3.22 15.05 3.09
CA ARG A 54 -2.14 16.05 2.95
C ARG A 54 -0.89 15.44 2.35
N GLU A 55 -0.70 14.15 2.51
CA GLU A 55 0.42 13.39 1.99
C GLU A 55 -0.07 12.05 1.45
N ILE A 56 0.44 11.68 0.27
CA ILE A 56 0.23 10.38 -0.35
C ILE A 56 1.59 9.88 -0.81
N GLU A 57 1.99 8.73 -0.28
CA GLU A 57 3.19 8.02 -0.68
C GLU A 57 2.80 6.70 -1.34
N ILE A 58 3.37 6.42 -2.51
CA ILE A 58 3.19 5.14 -3.20
C ILE A 58 4.55 4.44 -3.19
N LEU A 59 4.55 3.21 -2.69
CA LEU A 59 5.74 2.38 -2.56
C LEU A 59 5.57 1.10 -3.36
N PHE A 60 6.61 0.76 -4.13
CA PHE A 60 6.76 -0.51 -4.82
C PHE A 60 7.93 -1.25 -4.16
N ASP A 61 7.67 -2.44 -3.61
CA ASP A 61 8.70 -3.27 -2.96
C ASP A 61 9.54 -2.48 -1.93
N ASP A 62 8.84 -1.74 -1.07
CA ASP A 62 9.39 -0.84 -0.03
C ASP A 62 10.19 0.36 -0.56
N VAL A 63 10.10 0.66 -1.85
CA VAL A 63 10.74 1.84 -2.48
C VAL A 63 9.68 2.88 -2.83
N THR A 64 9.82 4.09 -2.27
CA THR A 64 8.97 5.24 -2.61
C THR A 64 9.12 5.62 -4.08
N VAL A 65 8.08 5.33 -4.86
CA VAL A 65 8.03 5.65 -6.29
C VAL A 65 7.37 6.99 -6.58
N LEU A 66 6.47 7.43 -5.69
CA LEU A 66 5.80 8.71 -5.76
C LEU A 66 5.56 9.23 -4.34
N LEU A 67 5.85 10.50 -4.13
CA LEU A 67 5.46 11.25 -2.94
C LEU A 67 4.75 12.52 -3.39
N TRP A 68 3.48 12.62 -3.04
CA TRP A 68 2.68 13.82 -3.16
C TRP A 68 2.46 14.41 -1.78
N LYS A 69 2.62 15.73 -1.64
CA LYS A 69 2.47 16.44 -0.38
C LYS A 69 1.95 17.85 -0.60
N ASP A 70 0.95 18.23 0.18
CA ASP A 70 0.32 19.56 0.22
C ASP A 70 0.02 20.11 -1.20
N GLY A 71 -0.52 19.26 -2.08
CA GLY A 71 -0.91 19.66 -3.45
C GLY A 71 0.17 19.50 -4.51
N GLN A 72 1.37 19.04 -4.17
CA GLN A 72 2.51 18.99 -5.10
C GLN A 72 3.22 17.63 -5.07
N ILE A 73 3.72 17.19 -6.23
CA ILE A 73 4.62 16.04 -6.32
C ILE A 73 6.00 16.48 -5.80
N GLN A 74 6.46 15.87 -4.71
CA GLN A 74 7.77 16.12 -4.11
C GLN A 74 8.84 15.17 -4.65
N GLN A 75 8.45 13.91 -4.88
CA GLN A 75 9.32 12.87 -5.44
C GLN A 75 8.53 12.05 -6.44
N GLN A 76 9.17 11.71 -7.54
CA GLN A 76 8.66 10.75 -8.50
C GLN A 76 9.85 10.05 -9.16
N LEU A 77 9.83 8.72 -9.18
CA LEU A 77 10.82 7.97 -9.95
C LEU A 77 10.55 8.19 -11.45
N PRO A 78 11.57 8.60 -12.23
CA PRO A 78 11.38 9.07 -13.60
C PRO A 78 11.07 7.94 -14.59
N ALA A 79 11.44 6.70 -14.28
CA ALA A 79 11.22 5.56 -15.16
C ALA A 79 11.03 4.29 -14.34
N ILE A 80 9.80 3.83 -14.26
CA ILE A 80 9.46 2.45 -13.89
C ILE A 80 9.14 1.74 -15.20
N ALA A 81 9.70 0.55 -15.41
CA ALA A 81 9.43 -0.21 -16.62
C ALA A 81 7.92 -0.48 -16.71
N THR A 82 7.33 -0.34 -17.90
CA THR A 82 5.88 -0.43 -18.10
C THR A 82 5.33 -1.83 -17.79
N ASP A 83 6.18 -2.85 -17.88
CA ASP A 83 5.89 -4.24 -17.55
C ASP A 83 6.30 -4.63 -16.12
N TYR A 84 6.81 -3.68 -15.33
CA TYR A 84 7.13 -3.93 -13.93
C TYR A 84 5.86 -4.18 -13.13
N GLN A 85 5.81 -5.34 -12.47
CA GLN A 85 4.77 -5.68 -11.52
C GLN A 85 5.43 -5.86 -10.16
N PRO A 86 5.23 -4.93 -9.20
CA PRO A 86 5.81 -5.09 -7.88
C PRO A 86 5.19 -6.29 -7.17
N ASP A 87 6.00 -6.97 -6.35
CA ASP A 87 5.48 -7.99 -5.43
C ASP A 87 4.69 -7.30 -4.31
N LEU A 88 5.10 -6.11 -3.90
CA LEU A 88 4.45 -5.33 -2.84
C LEU A 88 4.05 -3.96 -3.37
N LEU A 89 2.78 -3.62 -3.26
CA LEU A 89 2.28 -2.28 -3.57
C LEU A 89 1.61 -1.71 -2.31
N GLU A 90 2.14 -0.61 -1.83
CA GLU A 90 1.60 0.13 -0.70
C GLU A 90 1.28 1.57 -1.09
N TRP A 91 0.14 2.05 -0.59
CA TRP A 91 -0.16 3.48 -0.55
C TRP A 91 -0.28 3.88 0.91
N ALA A 92 0.61 4.76 1.34
CA ALA A 92 0.50 5.42 2.63
C ALA A 92 -0.18 6.78 2.45
N VAL A 93 -1.22 7.03 3.25
CA VAL A 93 -1.94 8.31 3.28
C VAL A 93 -1.71 8.94 4.63
N ASP A 94 -1.12 10.13 4.65
CA ASP A 94 -0.74 10.86 5.86
C ASP A 94 0.08 10.02 6.86
N GLY A 95 0.96 9.16 6.33
CA GLY A 95 1.83 8.28 7.10
C GLY A 95 1.19 6.98 7.58
N GLU A 96 -0.06 6.68 7.18
CA GLU A 96 -0.74 5.43 7.50
C GLU A 96 -0.96 4.56 6.24
N THR A 97 -0.72 3.26 6.35
CA THR A 97 -1.07 2.30 5.29
C THR A 97 -2.56 2.36 4.99
N ALA A 98 -2.87 2.81 3.78
CA ALA A 98 -4.20 3.09 3.29
C ALA A 98 -4.66 2.04 2.26
N PHE A 99 -3.72 1.58 1.45
CA PHE A 99 -3.89 0.46 0.54
C PHE A 99 -2.65 -0.42 0.59
N PHE A 100 -2.84 -1.74 0.56
CA PHE A 100 -1.75 -2.69 0.46
C PHE A 100 -2.18 -3.87 -0.38
N SER A 101 -1.31 -4.28 -1.31
CA SER A 101 -1.47 -5.52 -2.06
C SER A 101 -0.15 -6.26 -2.19
N ILE A 102 -0.23 -7.58 -2.16
CA ILE A 102 0.90 -8.48 -2.38
C ILE A 102 0.63 -9.36 -3.59
N ARG A 103 1.53 -9.32 -4.60
CA ARG A 103 1.40 -10.04 -5.87
C ARG A 103 0.04 -9.82 -6.53
N GLY A 104 -0.45 -8.58 -6.47
CA GLY A 104 -1.78 -8.19 -6.97
C GLY A 104 -2.98 -8.59 -6.09
N MET A 105 -2.77 -9.34 -5.00
CA MET A 105 -3.83 -9.67 -4.06
C MET A 105 -4.01 -8.54 -3.04
N THR A 106 -5.17 -7.89 -3.05
CA THR A 106 -5.48 -6.81 -2.09
C THR A 106 -5.60 -7.35 -0.66
N VAL A 107 -4.87 -6.73 0.26
CA VAL A 107 -4.87 -7.03 1.70
C VAL A 107 -5.61 -5.93 2.46
N ILE A 108 -5.30 -4.67 2.15
CA ILE A 108 -5.89 -3.48 2.77
C ILE A 108 -6.45 -2.58 1.68
N ASN A 109 -7.67 -2.09 1.87
CA ASN A 109 -8.24 -1.05 1.02
C ASN A 109 -9.13 -0.12 1.86
N ARG A 110 -8.48 0.85 2.51
CA ARG A 110 -9.14 1.92 3.27
C ARG A 110 -9.49 3.11 2.37
N ILE A 111 -8.94 3.19 1.17
CA ILE A 111 -9.17 4.30 0.23
C ILE A 111 -10.39 4.12 -0.68
N LYS A 112 -11.08 2.96 -0.64
CA LYS A 112 -12.23 2.64 -1.52
C LYS A 112 -13.36 3.67 -1.54
N ALA A 113 -13.50 4.48 -0.49
CA ALA A 113 -14.54 5.50 -0.36
C ALA A 113 -14.04 6.91 -0.70
N MET A 114 -12.74 7.08 -0.95
CA MET A 114 -12.14 8.38 -1.24
C MET A 114 -12.39 8.76 -2.71
N PRO A 115 -13.07 9.89 -2.98
CA PRO A 115 -13.40 10.29 -4.35
C PRO A 115 -12.20 10.80 -5.16
N LEU A 116 -11.10 11.16 -4.49
CA LEU A 116 -9.90 11.77 -5.11
C LEU A 116 -8.91 10.74 -5.68
N LEU A 117 -9.14 9.45 -5.45
CA LEU A 117 -8.23 8.37 -5.86
C LEU A 117 -8.88 7.45 -6.90
N ASP A 118 -9.71 8.03 -7.77
CA ASP A 118 -9.94 7.41 -9.07
C ASP A 118 -8.58 7.41 -9.78
N ILE A 119 -8.06 6.22 -10.11
CA ILE A 119 -6.71 6.07 -10.70
C ILE A 119 -6.55 6.97 -11.94
N ASP A 120 -7.63 7.19 -12.66
CA ASP A 120 -7.73 8.09 -13.81
C ASP A 120 -7.39 9.56 -13.47
N VAL A 121 -7.66 10.03 -12.25
CA VAL A 121 -7.31 11.38 -11.78
C VAL A 121 -5.82 11.50 -11.49
N LEU A 122 -5.19 10.47 -10.94
CA LEU A 122 -3.73 10.44 -10.77
C LEU A 122 -3.00 10.33 -12.12
N GLU A 123 -3.60 9.66 -13.11
CA GLU A 123 -3.10 9.67 -14.48
C GLU A 123 -3.20 11.06 -15.13
N SER A 124 -4.29 11.81 -14.88
CA SER A 124 -4.42 13.17 -15.38
C SER A 124 -3.38 14.15 -14.81
N LEU A 125 -2.93 13.93 -13.56
CA LEU A 125 -1.83 14.68 -12.95
C LEU A 125 -0.47 14.42 -13.64
N LYS A 126 -0.28 13.29 -14.34
CA LYS A 126 0.92 13.04 -15.16
C LYS A 126 0.92 13.87 -16.45
N GLU A 127 -0.25 14.17 -17.01
CA GLU A 127 -0.36 14.85 -18.31
C GLU A 127 -0.17 16.38 -18.20
N ASP A 128 -0.69 17.01 -17.14
CA ASP A 128 -0.62 18.48 -16.99
C ASP A 128 0.80 18.99 -16.68
N LEU A 129 1.67 18.16 -16.11
CA LEU A 129 3.08 18.52 -15.85
C LEU A 129 3.99 18.36 -17.08
N CYS A 130 3.53 17.68 -18.15
CA CYS A 130 4.27 17.52 -19.41
C CYS A 130 3.91 18.59 -20.47
N LYS A 131 2.96 19.48 -20.18
CA LYS A 131 2.59 20.61 -21.05
C LYS A 131 2.82 21.93 -20.33
N GLN A 132 4.09 22.31 -20.16
CA GLN A 132 4.43 23.72 -20.09
C GLN A 132 5.29 24.11 -21.31
N PRO A 133 5.01 25.28 -21.92
CA PRO A 133 5.56 25.70 -23.21
C PRO A 133 7.07 25.96 -23.21
#